data_AF-X0YLH4-F1
#
_entry.id   AF-X0YLH4-F1
#
_cell.length_a   1.000
_cell.length_b   1.000
_cell.length_c   1.000
_cell.angle_alpha   90.00
_cell.angle_beta   90.00
_cell.angle_gamma   90.00
#
_symmetry.space_group_name_H-M   'P 1'
#
loop_
_entity.id
_entity.type
_entity.pdbx_description
1 polymer ?
#
loop_
_entity_poly.entity_id
_entity_poly.type
_entity_poly.pdbx_seq_one_letter_code
_entity_poly.pdbx_strand_id
1 'polypeptide(L)'
;MTLPKFILELQGRENQDRCLQAIRTRYLLILVVWTFVVATYLLWGMTFYLTPIHIVAGVLLLANTFYYYLTRRWQFPLTVVIVSTITDVIAITVLVYFTGGLNSMFFALYLVQILGVSLFLNLPFGAVVIAWAVIVVGAMKALESVGLIASSSLFIPTTHSELTNIIIWLVFQAITFCLVAFLGGNLSNKLKFQERELKRKRDLEKLYEELQKANESKARLLVNVSHHLRTPLTSILGFSELLFSQDKGELQREEFAKIIYSESQHLTRLVDDILYLSELQADRIEWHLVETDILKMATEAVNARQGLALQKGLTLTVDSRAASPPIYGDFDRLTDVISRLIDNAIKFTIEGAIKVGITSEQDNACVY
;
A
#
# COMPACT_ATOMS: atom_id res chain seq x y z
N MET A 1 17.94 21.07 -24.89
CA MET A 1 17.57 21.78 -23.66
C MET A 1 16.39 21.02 -23.05
N THR A 2 16.64 20.16 -22.07
CA THR A 2 15.62 19.32 -21.43
C THR A 2 14.73 20.19 -20.55
N LEU A 3 13.44 20.27 -20.89
CA LEU A 3 12.44 20.95 -20.06
C LEU A 3 12.46 20.36 -18.63
N PRO A 4 12.34 21.19 -17.58
CA PRO A 4 12.26 20.72 -16.20
C PRO A 4 11.17 19.67 -16.03
N LYS A 5 11.41 18.63 -15.22
CA LYS A 5 10.51 17.50 -14.99
C LYS A 5 9.07 17.92 -14.61
N PHE A 6 8.94 19.05 -13.90
CA PHE A 6 7.67 19.69 -13.57
C PHE A 6 6.86 20.12 -14.82
N ILE A 7 7.51 20.63 -15.88
CA ILE A 7 6.83 21.04 -17.12
C ILE A 7 6.37 19.82 -17.93
N LEU A 8 7.12 18.72 -17.89
CA LEU A 8 6.72 17.46 -18.53
C LEU A 8 5.53 16.80 -17.81
N GLU A 9 5.47 16.86 -16.47
CA GLU A 9 4.28 16.44 -15.71
C GLU A 9 3.05 17.31 -16.04
N LEU A 10 3.24 18.62 -16.29
CA LEU A 10 2.16 19.53 -16.70
C LEU A 10 1.62 19.29 -18.12
N GLN A 11 2.35 18.56 -18.97
CA GLN A 11 1.96 18.22 -20.35
C GLN A 11 1.23 16.87 -20.47
N GLY A 12 1.07 16.13 -19.38
CA GLY A 12 0.42 14.82 -19.39
C GLY A 12 -1.03 14.89 -19.90
N ARG A 13 -1.42 13.91 -20.73
CA ARG A 13 -2.79 13.78 -21.28
C ARG A 13 -3.86 13.74 -20.18
N GLU A 14 -3.54 13.13 -19.04
CA GLU A 14 -4.38 13.11 -17.84
C GLU A 14 -4.66 14.51 -17.26
N ASN A 15 -3.66 15.40 -17.26
CA ASN A 15 -3.83 16.77 -16.81
C ASN A 15 -4.68 17.59 -17.78
N GLN A 16 -4.57 17.33 -19.09
CA GLN A 16 -5.42 17.96 -20.09
C GLN A 16 -6.89 17.59 -19.91
N ASP A 17 -7.19 16.30 -19.68
CA ASP A 17 -8.56 15.83 -19.46
C ASP A 17 -9.18 16.42 -18.18
N ARG A 18 -8.41 16.49 -17.09
CA ARG A 18 -8.85 17.14 -15.83
C ARG A 18 -9.12 18.64 -16.04
N CYS A 19 -8.28 19.32 -16.80
CA CYS A 19 -8.46 20.73 -17.14
C CYS A 19 -9.72 20.97 -17.99
N LEU A 20 -9.96 20.12 -19.00
CA LEU A 20 -11.17 20.18 -19.83
C LEU A 20 -12.43 19.90 -19.02
N GLN A 21 -12.40 18.94 -18.10
CA GLN A 21 -13.51 18.67 -17.17
C GLN A 21 -13.78 19.88 -16.25
N ALA A 22 -12.73 20.54 -15.75
CA ALA A 22 -12.86 21.75 -14.93
C ALA A 22 -13.51 22.92 -15.69
N ILE A 23 -13.15 23.14 -16.97
CA ILE A 23 -13.78 24.18 -17.79
C ILE A 23 -15.23 23.79 -18.11
N ARG A 24 -15.49 22.53 -18.48
CA ARG A 24 -16.83 22.04 -18.82
C ARG A 24 -17.81 22.16 -17.65
N THR A 25 -17.40 21.80 -16.44
CA THR A 25 -18.27 21.90 -15.26
C THR A 25 -18.61 23.36 -14.95
N ARG A 26 -17.64 24.28 -15.03
CA ARG A 26 -17.89 25.72 -14.89
C ARG A 26 -18.81 26.27 -15.96
N TYR A 27 -18.63 25.85 -17.22
CA TYR A 27 -19.50 26.23 -18.33
C TYR A 27 -20.96 25.84 -18.06
N LEU A 28 -21.20 24.59 -17.63
CA LEU A 28 -22.54 24.12 -17.26
C LEU A 28 -23.12 24.90 -16.08
N LEU A 29 -22.28 25.25 -15.11
CA LEU A 29 -22.69 26.02 -13.93
C LEU A 29 -23.16 27.42 -14.30
N ILE A 30 -22.40 28.12 -15.16
CA ILE A 30 -22.77 29.43 -15.69
C ILE A 30 -24.10 29.34 -16.45
N LEU A 31 -24.28 28.29 -17.26
CA LEU A 31 -25.51 28.07 -18.02
C LEU A 31 -26.71 27.84 -17.09
N VAL A 32 -26.55 27.06 -16.02
CA VAL A 32 -27.59 26.83 -15.01
C VAL A 32 -27.97 28.15 -14.30
N VAL A 33 -26.97 28.92 -13.84
CA VAL A 33 -27.20 30.22 -13.19
C VAL A 33 -27.89 31.19 -14.14
N TRP A 34 -27.46 31.27 -15.39
CA TRP A 34 -28.07 32.12 -16.40
C TRP A 34 -29.51 31.70 -16.71
N THR A 35 -29.77 30.41 -16.85
CA THR A 35 -31.13 29.88 -17.08
C THR A 35 -32.05 30.22 -15.91
N PHE A 36 -31.55 30.14 -14.67
CA PHE A 36 -32.31 30.57 -13.48
C PHE A 36 -32.68 32.05 -13.57
N VAL A 37 -31.72 32.93 -13.93
CA VAL A 37 -31.97 34.38 -14.09
C VAL A 37 -32.99 34.67 -15.19
N VAL A 38 -32.90 33.98 -16.33
CA VAL A 38 -33.86 34.16 -17.44
C VAL A 38 -35.24 33.64 -17.06
N ALA A 39 -35.32 32.50 -16.36
CA ALA A 39 -36.58 31.92 -15.91
C ALA A 39 -37.29 32.82 -14.89
N THR A 40 -36.57 33.39 -13.92
CA THR A 40 -37.17 34.34 -12.97
C THR A 40 -37.65 35.61 -13.66
N TYR A 41 -36.94 36.10 -14.68
CA TYR A 41 -37.40 37.21 -15.51
C TYR A 41 -38.71 36.91 -16.24
N LEU A 42 -38.76 35.80 -17.00
CA LEU A 42 -39.90 35.46 -17.86
C LEU A 42 -41.16 35.11 -17.05
N LEU A 43 -41.00 34.41 -15.93
CA LEU A 43 -42.13 33.93 -15.12
C LEU A 43 -42.70 35.01 -14.20
N TRP A 44 -41.85 35.92 -13.70
CA TRP A 44 -42.24 36.89 -12.66
C TRP A 44 -42.19 38.34 -13.16
N GLY A 45 -41.79 38.59 -14.41
CA GLY A 45 -41.76 39.92 -15.01
C GLY A 45 -40.70 40.84 -14.39
N MET A 46 -39.68 40.28 -13.75
CA MET A 46 -38.71 41.03 -12.96
C MET A 46 -37.80 41.90 -13.82
N THR A 47 -38.04 43.20 -13.88
CA THR A 47 -37.11 44.15 -14.51
C THR A 47 -35.90 44.40 -13.60
N PHE A 48 -35.06 43.40 -13.37
CA PHE A 48 -33.71 43.71 -12.85
C PHE A 48 -33.00 44.63 -13.87
N TYR A 49 -31.85 45.19 -13.49
CA TYR A 49 -30.82 45.54 -14.47
C TYR A 49 -30.29 44.23 -15.09
N LEU A 50 -31.14 43.57 -15.88
CA LEU A 50 -30.89 42.33 -16.60
C LEU A 50 -29.73 42.52 -17.55
N THR A 51 -29.56 43.73 -18.10
CA THR A 51 -28.51 44.06 -19.05
C THR A 51 -27.11 43.73 -18.53
N PRO A 52 -26.63 44.24 -17.37
CA PRO A 52 -25.37 43.79 -16.76
C PRO A 52 -25.26 42.28 -16.56
N ILE A 53 -26.33 41.62 -16.08
CA ILE A 53 -26.28 40.17 -15.80
C ILE A 53 -26.15 39.35 -17.09
N HIS A 54 -26.90 39.68 -18.14
CA HIS A 54 -26.81 39.01 -19.43
C HIS A 54 -25.48 39.29 -20.13
N ILE A 55 -24.98 40.51 -20.04
CA ILE A 55 -23.67 40.87 -20.61
C ILE A 55 -22.58 40.06 -19.94
N VAL A 56 -22.53 40.04 -18.59
CA VAL A 56 -21.51 39.28 -17.85
C VAL A 56 -21.63 37.78 -18.12
N ALA A 57 -22.84 37.21 -18.11
CA ALA A 57 -23.05 35.79 -18.42
C ALA A 57 -22.65 35.44 -19.87
N GLY A 58 -22.99 36.29 -20.84
CA GLY A 58 -22.59 36.12 -22.25
C GLY A 58 -21.07 36.16 -22.43
N VAL A 59 -20.40 37.13 -21.80
CA VAL A 59 -18.93 37.23 -21.79
C VAL A 59 -18.31 35.99 -21.16
N LEU A 60 -18.83 35.51 -20.04
CA LEU A 60 -18.37 34.30 -19.37
C LEU A 60 -18.51 33.04 -20.22
N LEU A 61 -19.65 32.88 -20.91
CA LEU A 61 -19.88 31.73 -21.80
C LEU A 61 -18.95 31.77 -23.02
N LEU A 62 -18.75 32.94 -23.63
CA LEU A 62 -17.82 33.12 -24.74
C LEU A 62 -16.37 32.88 -24.32
N ALA A 63 -15.94 33.47 -23.21
CA ALA A 63 -14.61 33.29 -22.66
C ALA A 63 -14.34 31.82 -22.32
N ASN A 64 -15.26 31.13 -21.64
CA ASN A 64 -15.09 29.71 -21.31
C ASN A 64 -15.11 28.80 -22.55
N THR A 65 -15.87 29.15 -23.60
CA THR A 65 -15.82 28.43 -24.89
C THR A 65 -14.44 28.59 -25.55
N PHE A 66 -13.90 29.81 -25.53
CA PHE A 66 -12.55 30.09 -26.02
C PHE A 66 -11.50 29.31 -25.22
N TYR A 67 -11.56 29.35 -23.88
CA TYR A 67 -10.65 28.62 -23.02
C TYR A 67 -10.75 27.11 -23.20
N TYR A 68 -11.96 26.55 -23.38
CA TYR A 68 -12.14 25.12 -23.68
C TYR A 68 -11.41 24.71 -24.96
N TYR A 69 -11.56 25.48 -26.03
CA TYR A 69 -10.88 25.21 -27.29
C TYR A 69 -9.36 25.37 -27.16
N LEU A 70 -8.91 26.40 -26.44
CA LEU A 70 -7.50 26.64 -26.17
C LEU A 70 -6.90 25.49 -25.36
N THR A 71 -7.53 25.03 -24.28
CA THR A 71 -7.07 23.87 -23.49
C THR A 71 -7.02 22.59 -24.34
N ARG A 72 -7.88 22.44 -25.34
CA ARG A 72 -7.87 21.28 -26.24
C ARG A 72 -6.72 21.32 -27.27
N ARG A 73 -6.33 22.50 -27.75
CA ARG A 73 -5.31 22.64 -28.80
C ARG A 73 -3.91 22.99 -28.29
N TRP A 74 -3.80 23.60 -27.12
CA TRP A 74 -2.56 24.19 -26.64
C TRP A 74 -1.78 23.24 -25.71
N GLN A 75 -0.45 23.33 -25.73
CA GLN A 75 0.42 22.41 -24.99
C GLN A 75 0.47 22.65 -23.47
N PHE A 76 -0.09 23.76 -22.99
CA PHE A 76 -0.10 24.12 -21.56
C PHE A 76 -1.54 24.26 -21.03
N PRO A 77 -2.26 23.16 -20.80
CA PRO A 77 -3.67 23.20 -20.39
C PRO A 77 -3.87 23.86 -19.01
N LEU A 78 -2.91 23.69 -18.09
CA LEU A 78 -3.00 24.25 -16.74
C LEU A 78 -2.98 25.78 -16.74
N THR A 79 -2.09 26.41 -17.52
CA THR A 79 -2.00 27.88 -17.57
C THR A 79 -3.29 28.49 -18.11
N VAL A 80 -3.89 27.86 -19.12
CA VAL A 80 -5.19 28.24 -19.66
C VAL A 80 -6.28 28.19 -18.59
N VAL A 81 -6.32 27.12 -17.78
CA VAL A 81 -7.30 26.99 -16.69
C VAL A 81 -7.08 28.04 -15.59
N ILE A 82 -5.84 28.38 -15.26
CA ILE A 82 -5.55 29.44 -14.28
C ILE A 82 -6.08 30.78 -14.77
N VAL A 83 -5.76 31.14 -16.02
CA VAL A 83 -6.22 32.40 -16.65
C VAL A 83 -7.75 32.43 -16.75
N SER A 84 -8.37 31.30 -17.12
CA SER A 84 -9.83 31.21 -17.18
C SER A 84 -10.47 31.43 -15.81
N THR A 85 -9.88 30.86 -14.76
CA THR A 85 -10.37 31.00 -13.38
C THR A 85 -10.24 32.43 -12.86
N ILE A 86 -9.14 33.11 -13.18
CA ILE A 86 -8.95 34.54 -12.89
C ILE A 86 -10.03 35.37 -13.57
N THR A 87 -10.31 35.07 -14.84
CA THR A 87 -11.36 35.76 -15.63
C THR A 87 -12.73 35.54 -15.00
N ASP A 88 -13.04 34.31 -14.60
CA ASP A 88 -14.30 33.95 -13.94
C ASP A 88 -14.48 34.72 -12.61
N VAL A 89 -13.43 34.81 -11.78
CA VAL A 89 -13.47 35.56 -10.50
C VAL A 89 -13.79 37.03 -10.77
N ILE A 90 -13.12 37.67 -11.73
CA ILE A 90 -13.34 39.08 -12.08
C ILE A 90 -14.78 39.29 -12.55
N ALA A 91 -15.29 38.42 -13.43
CA ALA A 91 -16.65 38.52 -13.93
C ALA A 91 -17.69 38.36 -12.82
N ILE A 92 -17.48 37.44 -11.87
CA ILE A 92 -18.34 37.31 -10.68
C ILE A 92 -18.26 38.58 -9.82
N THR A 93 -17.08 39.19 -9.65
CA THR A 93 -16.96 40.46 -8.91
C THR A 93 -17.76 41.57 -9.58
N VAL A 94 -17.68 41.70 -10.90
CA VAL A 94 -18.46 42.68 -11.67
C VAL A 94 -19.96 42.42 -11.50
N LEU A 95 -20.39 41.16 -11.57
CA LEU A 95 -21.78 40.77 -11.33
C LEU A 95 -22.23 41.17 -9.91
N VAL A 96 -21.44 40.82 -8.90
CA VAL A 96 -21.69 41.13 -7.48
C VAL A 96 -21.78 42.64 -7.26
N TYR A 97 -20.88 43.42 -7.87
CA TYR A 97 -20.88 44.88 -7.80
C TYR A 97 -22.21 45.49 -8.28
N PHE A 98 -22.67 45.11 -9.48
CA PHE A 98 -23.91 45.64 -10.07
C PHE A 98 -25.19 45.14 -9.40
N THR A 99 -25.10 44.13 -8.54
CA THR A 99 -26.28 43.45 -7.96
C THR A 99 -26.40 43.61 -6.44
N GLY A 100 -25.72 44.62 -5.86
CA GLY A 100 -25.84 44.95 -4.43
C GLY A 100 -24.57 44.72 -3.61
N GLY A 101 -23.41 44.57 -4.25
CA GLY A 101 -22.13 44.38 -3.59
C GLY A 101 -22.11 43.13 -2.70
N LEU A 102 -21.60 43.23 -1.47
CA LEU A 102 -21.49 42.10 -0.55
C LEU A 102 -22.84 41.49 -0.13
N ASN A 103 -23.94 42.24 -0.29
CA ASN A 103 -25.29 41.75 0.01
C ASN A 103 -25.94 41.05 -1.21
N SER A 104 -25.25 41.01 -2.36
CA SER A 104 -25.72 40.34 -3.56
C SER A 104 -25.93 38.84 -3.32
N MET A 105 -27.06 38.31 -3.81
CA MET A 105 -27.29 36.86 -3.81
C MET A 105 -26.20 36.08 -4.56
N PHE A 106 -25.57 36.71 -5.57
CA PHE A 106 -24.52 36.10 -6.39
C PHE A 106 -23.17 35.98 -5.68
N PHE A 107 -22.99 36.59 -4.49
CA PHE A 107 -21.77 36.45 -3.71
C PHE A 107 -21.44 34.97 -3.40
N ALA A 108 -22.47 34.14 -3.20
CA ALA A 108 -22.30 32.72 -2.93
C ALA A 108 -21.68 31.93 -4.11
N LEU A 109 -21.65 32.49 -5.32
CA LEU A 109 -20.99 31.87 -6.48
C LEU A 109 -19.47 31.72 -6.30
N TYR A 110 -18.83 32.54 -5.47
CA TYR A 110 -17.40 32.36 -5.15
C TYR A 110 -17.14 31.00 -4.49
N LEU A 111 -17.99 30.59 -3.53
CA LEU A 111 -17.85 29.29 -2.85
C LEU A 111 -17.96 28.14 -3.84
N VAL A 112 -18.94 28.23 -4.73
CA VAL A 112 -19.18 27.26 -5.78
C VAL A 112 -17.99 27.15 -6.74
N GLN A 113 -17.42 28.29 -7.15
CA GLN A 113 -16.25 28.31 -8.02
C GLN A 113 -15.01 27.72 -7.34
N ILE A 114 -14.75 28.06 -6.07
CA ILE A 114 -13.62 27.52 -5.29
C ILE A 114 -13.74 26.00 -5.18
N LEU A 115 -14.93 25.48 -4.87
CA LEU A 115 -15.18 24.04 -4.77
C LEU A 115 -15.07 23.34 -6.13
N GLY A 116 -15.59 23.97 -7.19
CA GLY A 116 -15.47 23.46 -8.55
C GLY A 116 -14.01 23.32 -8.98
N VAL A 117 -13.19 24.34 -8.73
CA VAL A 117 -11.74 24.30 -9.01
C VAL A 117 -11.06 23.22 -8.17
N SER A 118 -11.39 23.11 -6.89
CA SER A 118 -10.80 22.14 -5.96
C SER A 118 -11.17 20.68 -6.28
N LEU A 119 -12.28 20.43 -6.98
CA LEU A 119 -12.67 19.07 -7.40
C LEU A 119 -11.78 18.52 -8.52
N PHE A 120 -11.38 19.39 -9.44
CA PHE A 120 -10.66 19.00 -10.64
C PHE A 120 -9.17 19.31 -10.59
N LEU A 121 -8.76 20.37 -9.90
CA LEU A 121 -7.37 20.79 -9.67
C LEU A 121 -6.91 20.49 -8.24
N ASN A 122 -5.61 20.63 -7.96
CA ASN A 122 -5.05 20.32 -6.64
C ASN A 122 -5.44 21.37 -5.58
N LEU A 123 -5.47 20.97 -4.31
CA LEU A 123 -5.79 21.84 -3.15
C LEU A 123 -5.05 23.21 -3.12
N PRO A 124 -3.75 23.34 -3.47
CA PRO A 124 -3.09 24.65 -3.53
C PRO A 124 -3.72 25.60 -4.56
N PHE A 125 -4.34 25.12 -5.63
CA PHE A 125 -5.04 25.99 -6.59
C PHE A 125 -6.30 26.61 -6.00
N GLY A 126 -7.04 25.87 -5.15
CA GLY A 126 -8.17 26.42 -4.42
C GLY A 126 -7.75 27.62 -3.55
N ALA A 127 -6.61 27.52 -2.87
CA ALA A 127 -6.06 28.62 -2.07
C ALA A 127 -5.69 29.85 -2.90
N VAL A 128 -5.11 29.65 -4.10
CA VAL A 128 -4.81 30.75 -5.04
C VAL A 128 -6.09 31.45 -5.49
N VAL A 129 -7.16 30.71 -5.77
CA VAL A 129 -8.46 31.28 -6.14
C VAL A 129 -9.06 32.08 -4.99
N ILE A 130 -8.98 31.58 -3.76
CA ILE A 130 -9.43 32.32 -2.57
C ILE A 130 -8.65 33.63 -2.43
N ALA A 131 -7.32 33.59 -2.49
CA ALA A 131 -6.49 34.78 -2.39
C ALA A 131 -6.83 35.80 -3.47
N TRP A 132 -7.02 35.33 -4.72
CA TRP A 132 -7.40 36.19 -5.83
C TRP A 132 -8.79 36.80 -5.65
N ALA A 133 -9.79 36.02 -5.22
CA ALA A 133 -11.13 36.53 -4.93
C ALA A 133 -11.11 37.61 -3.85
N VAL A 134 -10.33 37.41 -2.78
CA VAL A 134 -10.16 38.41 -1.71
C VAL A 134 -9.52 39.70 -2.25
N ILE A 135 -8.49 39.60 -3.09
CA ILE A 135 -7.83 40.76 -3.72
C ILE A 135 -8.83 41.54 -4.57
N VAL A 136 -9.58 40.86 -5.44
CA VAL A 136 -10.50 41.54 -6.38
C VAL A 136 -11.68 42.17 -5.64
N VAL A 137 -12.24 41.49 -4.63
CA VAL A 137 -13.30 42.06 -3.77
C VAL A 137 -12.79 43.25 -2.95
N GLY A 138 -11.56 43.15 -2.41
CA GLY A 138 -10.91 44.24 -1.68
C GLY A 138 -10.65 45.46 -2.57
N ALA A 139 -10.15 45.24 -3.78
CA ALA A 139 -9.94 46.29 -4.77
C ALA A 139 -11.25 46.99 -5.15
N MET A 140 -12.33 46.24 -5.38
CA MET A 140 -13.66 46.79 -5.60
C MET A 140 -14.08 47.73 -4.45
N LYS A 141 -13.91 47.30 -3.19
CA LYS A 141 -14.27 48.12 -2.02
C LYS A 141 -13.37 49.35 -1.83
N ALA A 142 -12.08 49.24 -2.14
CA ALA A 142 -11.15 50.37 -2.10
C ALA A 142 -11.49 51.43 -3.16
N LEU A 143 -11.85 51.01 -4.38
CA LEU A 143 -12.29 51.92 -5.44
C LEU A 143 -13.60 52.62 -5.06
N GLU A 144 -14.53 51.91 -4.42
CA GLU A 144 -15.77 52.47 -3.89
C GLU A 144 -15.49 53.51 -2.79
N SER A 145 -14.57 53.22 -1.86
CA SER A 145 -14.26 54.14 -0.75
C SER A 145 -13.58 55.44 -1.19
N VAL A 146 -12.82 55.39 -2.30
CA VAL A 146 -12.17 56.59 -2.89
C VAL A 146 -13.12 57.36 -3.81
N GLY A 147 -14.32 56.81 -4.10
CA GLY A 147 -15.31 57.44 -4.98
C GLY A 147 -14.98 57.32 -6.47
N LEU A 148 -14.08 56.42 -6.85
CA LEU A 148 -13.75 56.13 -8.26
C LEU A 148 -14.86 55.34 -8.96
N ILE A 149 -15.63 54.56 -8.20
CA ILE A 149 -16.81 53.83 -8.67
C ILE A 149 -18.00 54.12 -7.76
N ALA A 150 -19.21 54.03 -8.31
CA ALA A 150 -20.45 54.27 -7.56
C ALA A 150 -20.65 53.26 -6.42
N SER A 151 -21.44 53.63 -5.41
CA SER A 151 -21.71 52.75 -4.28
C SER A 151 -22.46 51.49 -4.73
N SER A 152 -21.95 50.34 -4.31
CA SER A 152 -22.52 49.03 -4.60
C SER A 152 -23.73 48.70 -3.72
N SER A 153 -23.96 49.49 -2.67
CA SER A 153 -25.01 49.32 -1.67
C SER A 153 -26.39 49.80 -2.10
N LEU A 154 -26.53 50.40 -3.29
CA LEU A 154 -27.83 50.74 -3.86
C LEU A 154 -28.51 49.43 -4.29
N PHE A 155 -29.10 48.72 -3.33
CA PHE A 155 -30.03 47.63 -3.57
C PHE A 155 -31.15 48.20 -4.46
N ILE A 156 -31.15 47.85 -5.74
CA ILE A 156 -32.14 48.37 -6.66
C ILE A 156 -33.47 47.70 -6.30
N PRO A 157 -34.46 48.45 -5.80
CA PRO A 157 -35.75 47.88 -5.43
C PRO A 157 -36.38 47.29 -6.68
N THR A 158 -36.65 45.99 -6.67
CA THR A 158 -37.48 45.39 -7.71
C THR A 158 -38.86 46.04 -7.66
N THR A 159 -39.56 46.07 -8.78
CA THR A 159 -40.98 46.46 -8.86
C THR A 159 -41.94 45.54 -8.08
N HIS A 160 -41.42 44.49 -7.43
CA HIS A 160 -42.18 43.50 -6.65
C HIS A 160 -42.17 43.79 -5.15
N SER A 161 -43.10 43.13 -4.44
CA SER A 161 -43.18 43.20 -2.97
C SER A 161 -41.89 42.69 -2.31
N GLU A 162 -41.55 43.25 -1.14
CA GLU A 162 -40.38 42.82 -0.35
C GLU A 162 -40.37 41.31 -0.11
N LEU A 163 -41.54 40.70 0.10
CA LEU A 163 -41.70 39.25 0.27
C LEU A 163 -41.22 38.45 -0.96
N THR A 164 -41.50 38.92 -2.18
CA THR A 164 -41.10 38.21 -3.41
C THR A 164 -39.59 38.18 -3.56
N ASN A 165 -38.91 39.28 -3.19
CA ASN A 165 -37.45 39.35 -3.21
C ASN A 165 -36.80 38.41 -2.20
N ILE A 166 -37.36 38.35 -0.99
CA ILE A 166 -36.88 37.45 0.06
C ILE A 166 -37.02 35.99 -0.40
N ILE A 167 -38.15 35.63 -1.02
CA ILE A 167 -38.37 34.26 -1.53
C ILE A 167 -37.34 33.90 -2.61
N ILE A 168 -37.07 34.79 -3.57
CA ILE A 168 -36.09 34.52 -4.63
C ILE A 168 -34.68 34.39 -4.07
N TRP A 169 -34.31 35.28 -3.15
CA TRP A 169 -33.03 35.21 -2.46
C TRP A 169 -32.88 33.87 -1.72
N LEU A 170 -33.91 33.44 -0.98
CA LEU A 170 -33.92 32.17 -0.26
C LEU A 170 -33.80 30.97 -1.20
N VAL A 171 -34.53 30.96 -2.32
CA VAL A 171 -34.47 29.88 -3.32
C VAL A 171 -33.07 29.81 -3.95
N PHE A 172 -32.48 30.94 -4.32
CA PHE A 172 -31.12 30.98 -4.89
C PHE A 172 -30.06 30.50 -3.88
N GLN A 173 -30.18 30.91 -2.61
CA GLN A 173 -29.29 30.43 -1.55
C GLN A 173 -29.44 28.93 -1.31
N ALA A 174 -30.67 28.40 -1.29
CA ALA A 174 -30.92 26.97 -1.15
C ALA A 174 -30.27 26.15 -2.27
N ILE A 175 -30.43 26.59 -3.53
CA ILE A 175 -29.77 25.96 -4.69
C ILE A 175 -28.24 25.99 -4.52
N THR A 176 -27.70 27.12 -4.07
CA THR A 176 -26.25 27.28 -3.87
C THR A 176 -25.71 26.34 -2.78
N PHE A 177 -26.40 26.23 -1.64
CA PHE A 177 -26.02 25.28 -0.59
C PHE A 177 -26.10 23.82 -1.06
N CYS A 178 -27.13 23.45 -1.82
CA CYS A 178 -27.23 22.11 -2.41
C CYS A 178 -26.04 21.82 -3.35
N LEU A 179 -25.65 22.81 -4.16
CA LEU A 179 -24.53 22.67 -5.09
C LEU A 179 -23.18 22.54 -4.37
N VAL A 180 -22.98 23.34 -3.31
CA VAL A 180 -21.82 23.26 -2.41
C VAL A 180 -21.73 21.88 -1.75
N ALA A 181 -22.84 21.39 -1.19
CA ALA A 181 -22.91 20.07 -0.57
C ALA A 181 -22.63 18.94 -1.57
N PHE A 182 -23.18 19.03 -2.78
CA PHE A 182 -22.93 18.08 -3.86
C PHE A 182 -21.45 18.04 -4.27
N LEU A 183 -20.83 19.21 -4.53
CA LEU A 183 -19.41 19.30 -4.89
C LEU A 183 -18.50 18.82 -3.76
N GLY A 184 -18.81 19.20 -2.51
CA GLY A 184 -18.07 18.76 -1.32
C GLY A 184 -18.15 17.25 -1.10
N GLY A 185 -19.33 16.65 -1.27
CA GLY A 185 -19.53 15.19 -1.18
C GLY A 185 -18.72 14.43 -2.24
N ASN A 186 -18.72 14.91 -3.49
CA ASN A 186 -17.91 14.33 -4.56
C ASN A 186 -16.40 14.42 -4.27
N LEU A 187 -15.94 15.56 -3.74
CA LEU A 187 -14.54 15.73 -3.33
C LEU A 187 -14.17 14.76 -2.20
N SER A 188 -15.02 14.62 -1.19
CA SER A 188 -14.82 13.68 -0.08
C SER A 188 -14.72 12.23 -0.57
N ASN A 189 -15.60 11.82 -1.48
CA ASN A 189 -15.58 10.49 -2.07
C ASN A 189 -14.30 10.23 -2.88
N LYS A 190 -13.85 11.23 -3.65
CA LYS A 190 -12.59 11.16 -4.41
C LYS A 190 -11.37 11.00 -3.50
N LEU A 191 -11.32 11.75 -2.40
CA LEU A 191 -10.24 11.64 -1.40
C LEU A 191 -10.23 10.26 -0.74
N LYS A 192 -11.39 9.76 -0.32
CA LYS A 192 -11.53 8.40 0.27
C LYS A 192 -11.09 7.31 -0.72
N PHE A 193 -11.42 7.47 -2.01
CA PHE A 193 -10.99 6.53 -3.04
C PHE A 193 -9.46 6.54 -3.21
N GLN A 194 -8.84 7.71 -3.29
CA GLN A 194 -7.37 7.85 -3.38
C GLN A 194 -6.66 7.27 -2.15
N GLU A 195 -7.20 7.48 -0.96
CA GLU A 195 -6.66 6.90 0.28
C GLU A 195 -6.70 5.36 0.25
N ARG A 196 -7.81 4.77 -0.22
CA ARG A 196 -7.93 3.31 -0.37
C ARG A 196 -6.97 2.75 -1.39
N GLU A 197 -6.78 3.42 -2.53
CA GLU A 197 -5.80 3.04 -3.55
C GLU A 197 -4.37 3.08 -3.00
N LEU A 198 -4.00 4.16 -2.30
CA LEU A 198 -2.69 4.29 -1.67
C LEU A 198 -2.46 3.20 -0.61
N LYS A 199 -3.47 2.88 0.19
CA LYS A 199 -3.39 1.79 1.18
C LYS A 199 -3.19 0.44 0.48
N ARG A 200 -3.99 0.13 -0.54
CA ARG A 200 -3.85 -1.11 -1.33
C ARG A 200 -2.45 -1.23 -1.95
N LYS A 201 -1.91 -0.14 -2.49
CA LYS A 201 -0.56 -0.13 -3.06
C LYS A 201 0.51 -0.45 -2.00
N ARG A 202 0.42 0.16 -0.81
CA ARG A 202 1.35 -0.13 0.30
C ARG A 202 1.25 -1.57 0.79
N ASP A 203 0.03 -2.10 0.90
CA ASP A 203 -0.19 -3.48 1.34
C ASP A 203 0.40 -4.47 0.30
N LEU A 204 0.25 -4.18 -0.99
CA LEU A 204 0.85 -4.97 -2.07
C LEU A 204 2.38 -4.91 -2.05
N GLU A 205 2.96 -3.72 -1.85
CA GLU A 205 4.41 -3.55 -1.72
C GLU A 205 4.97 -4.37 -0.55
N LYS A 206 4.30 -4.37 0.61
CA LYS A 206 4.68 -5.21 1.76
C LYS A 206 4.64 -6.69 1.45
N LEU A 207 3.55 -7.18 0.85
CA LEU A 207 3.42 -8.59 0.45
C LEU A 207 4.50 -8.99 -0.55
N TYR A 208 4.85 -8.10 -1.47
CA TYR A 208 5.92 -8.33 -2.43
C TYR A 208 7.29 -8.42 -1.74
N GLU A 209 7.59 -7.52 -0.80
CA GLU A 209 8.82 -7.58 -0.01
C GLU A 209 8.94 -8.88 0.82
N GLU A 210 7.84 -9.32 1.44
CA GLU A 210 7.78 -10.58 2.18
C GLU A 210 8.03 -11.78 1.27
N LEU A 211 7.37 -11.81 0.11
CA LEU A 211 7.56 -12.85 -0.90
C LEU A 211 9.01 -12.88 -1.39
N GLN A 212 9.61 -11.71 -1.64
CA GLN A 212 10.99 -11.62 -2.08
C GLN A 212 11.95 -12.15 -1.02
N LYS A 213 11.78 -11.77 0.26
CA LYS A 213 12.57 -12.31 1.38
C LYS A 213 12.45 -13.83 1.52
N ALA A 214 11.24 -14.36 1.35
CA ALA A 214 11.02 -15.80 1.36
C ALA A 214 11.74 -16.48 0.19
N ASN A 215 11.67 -15.91 -1.02
CA ASN A 215 12.32 -16.45 -2.20
C ASN A 215 13.85 -16.41 -2.10
N GLU A 216 14.42 -15.31 -1.60
CA GLU A 216 15.86 -15.20 -1.32
C GLU A 216 16.32 -16.24 -0.29
N SER A 217 15.52 -16.48 0.75
CA SER A 217 15.83 -17.50 1.76
C SER A 217 15.76 -18.91 1.18
N LYS A 218 14.78 -19.21 0.32
CA LYS A 218 14.69 -20.46 -0.44
C LYS A 218 15.90 -20.65 -1.36
N ALA A 219 16.32 -19.61 -2.07
CA ALA A 219 17.50 -19.65 -2.93
C ALA A 219 18.78 -19.93 -2.13
N ARG A 220 18.98 -19.26 -0.99
CA ARG A 220 20.10 -19.54 -0.08
C ARG A 220 20.11 -20.99 0.43
N LEU A 221 18.93 -21.52 0.79
CA LEU A 221 18.80 -22.92 1.21
C LEU A 221 19.27 -23.87 0.09
N LEU A 222 18.83 -23.66 -1.15
CA LEU A 222 19.21 -24.51 -2.29
C LEU A 222 20.72 -24.47 -2.59
N VAL A 223 21.34 -23.28 -2.48
CA VAL A 223 22.80 -23.13 -2.62
C VAL A 223 23.53 -23.90 -1.52
N ASN A 224 23.09 -23.78 -0.26
CA ASN A 224 23.69 -24.48 0.87
C ASN A 224 23.55 -26.00 0.72
N VAL A 225 22.36 -26.49 0.39
CA VAL A 225 22.11 -27.92 0.10
C VAL A 225 23.07 -28.42 -0.98
N SER A 226 23.18 -27.70 -2.10
CA SER A 226 24.07 -28.10 -3.19
C SER A 226 25.54 -28.19 -2.77
N HIS A 227 26.00 -27.26 -1.92
CA HIS A 227 27.36 -27.28 -1.39
C HIS A 227 27.59 -28.47 -0.47
N HIS A 228 26.67 -28.71 0.47
CA HIS A 228 26.77 -29.80 1.44
C HIS A 228 26.70 -31.18 0.79
N LEU A 229 26.01 -31.34 -0.35
CA LEU A 229 25.99 -32.58 -1.12
C LEU A 229 27.26 -32.77 -1.96
N ARG A 230 27.85 -31.69 -2.49
CA ARG A 230 29.05 -31.76 -3.34
C ARG A 230 30.27 -32.28 -2.57
N THR A 231 30.45 -31.88 -1.32
CA THR A 231 31.60 -32.29 -0.50
C THR A 231 31.73 -33.82 -0.33
N PRO A 232 30.74 -34.54 0.23
CA PRO A 232 30.81 -36.00 0.38
C PRO A 232 30.88 -36.70 -0.98
N LEU A 233 30.18 -36.20 -2.00
CA LEU A 233 30.23 -36.77 -3.36
C LEU A 233 31.64 -36.65 -3.97
N THR A 234 32.32 -35.53 -3.75
CA THR A 234 33.71 -35.32 -4.23
C THR A 234 34.68 -36.25 -3.50
N SER A 235 34.50 -36.44 -2.19
CA SER A 235 35.27 -37.44 -1.43
C SER A 235 35.04 -38.85 -1.96
N ILE A 236 33.78 -39.27 -2.15
CA ILE A 236 33.44 -40.59 -2.70
C ILE A 236 34.12 -40.80 -4.06
N LEU A 237 34.01 -39.83 -4.97
CA LEU A 237 34.62 -39.89 -6.29
C LEU A 237 36.15 -40.03 -6.19
N GLY A 238 36.81 -39.15 -5.41
CA GLY A 238 38.26 -39.14 -5.28
C GLY A 238 38.83 -40.41 -4.65
N PHE A 239 38.22 -40.92 -3.58
CA PHE A 239 38.64 -42.19 -2.97
C PHE A 239 38.32 -43.40 -3.86
N SER A 240 37.26 -43.34 -4.66
CA SER A 240 36.96 -44.38 -5.66
C SER A 240 38.01 -44.39 -6.76
N GLU A 241 38.43 -43.23 -7.26
CA GLU A 241 39.54 -43.13 -8.25
C GLU A 241 40.84 -43.70 -7.68
N LEU A 242 41.15 -43.43 -6.41
CA LEU A 242 42.31 -44.00 -5.73
C LEU A 242 42.24 -45.54 -5.58
N LEU A 243 41.05 -46.12 -5.42
CA LEU A 243 40.87 -47.57 -5.42
C LEU A 243 41.14 -48.22 -6.78
N PHE A 244 40.85 -47.53 -7.89
CA PHE A 244 41.15 -48.01 -9.24
C PHE A 244 42.64 -47.93 -9.61
N SER A 245 43.45 -47.16 -8.86
CA SER A 245 44.89 -47.06 -9.10
C SER A 245 45.64 -48.34 -8.68
N GLN A 246 46.45 -48.92 -9.58
CA GLN A 246 47.05 -50.25 -9.37
C GLN A 246 48.25 -50.28 -8.38
N ASP A 247 48.77 -49.12 -7.95
CA ASP A 247 49.98 -49.01 -7.12
C ASP A 247 49.74 -49.02 -5.59
N LYS A 248 48.50 -49.25 -5.13
CA LYS A 248 48.16 -49.21 -3.69
C LYS A 248 48.11 -50.60 -3.07
N GLY A 249 48.77 -50.78 -1.92
CA GLY A 249 48.70 -51.99 -1.10
C GLY A 249 47.32 -52.25 -0.48
N GLU A 250 47.05 -53.48 -0.05
CA GLU A 250 45.73 -53.95 0.38
C GLU A 250 45.14 -53.17 1.58
N LEU A 251 45.97 -52.82 2.57
CA LEU A 251 45.56 -52.01 3.73
C LEU A 251 45.08 -50.60 3.35
N GLN A 252 45.71 -49.95 2.35
CA GLN A 252 45.27 -48.62 1.88
C GLN A 252 43.96 -48.68 1.12
N ARG A 253 43.70 -49.78 0.39
CA ARG A 253 42.42 -49.98 -0.29
C ARG A 253 41.28 -50.15 0.72
N GLU A 254 41.51 -50.90 1.79
CA GLU A 254 40.52 -51.05 2.86
C GLU A 254 40.18 -49.71 3.51
N GLU A 255 41.17 -48.86 3.75
CA GLU A 255 40.99 -47.51 4.30
C GLU A 255 40.17 -46.61 3.35
N PHE A 256 40.47 -46.62 2.05
CA PHE A 256 39.67 -45.87 1.06
C PHE A 256 38.23 -46.37 0.95
N ALA A 257 38.02 -47.69 0.99
CA ALA A 257 36.68 -48.28 1.00
C ALA A 257 35.87 -47.86 2.24
N LYS A 258 36.51 -47.79 3.42
CA LYS A 258 35.88 -47.28 4.64
C LYS A 258 35.48 -45.81 4.52
N ILE A 259 36.32 -44.97 3.92
CA ILE A 259 36.00 -43.55 3.71
C ILE A 259 34.81 -43.40 2.76
N ILE A 260 34.81 -44.12 1.63
CA ILE A 260 33.68 -44.11 0.68
C ILE A 260 32.38 -44.52 1.36
N TYR A 261 32.43 -45.59 2.17
CA TYR A 261 31.26 -46.07 2.90
C TYR A 261 30.74 -45.02 3.90
N SER A 262 31.63 -44.42 4.69
CA SER A 262 31.29 -43.36 5.64
C SER A 262 30.67 -42.13 4.96
N GLU A 263 31.26 -41.65 3.85
CA GLU A 263 30.74 -40.51 3.11
C GLU A 263 29.40 -40.83 2.42
N SER A 264 29.20 -42.07 1.98
CA SER A 264 27.92 -42.52 1.43
C SER A 264 26.83 -42.52 2.49
N GLN A 265 27.12 -43.00 3.70
CA GLN A 265 26.19 -42.93 4.83
C GLN A 265 25.91 -41.48 5.27
N HIS A 266 26.90 -40.60 5.18
CA HIS A 266 26.70 -39.17 5.44
C HIS A 266 25.80 -38.52 4.39
N LEU A 267 26.00 -38.84 3.10
CA LEU A 267 25.17 -38.34 2.01
C LEU A 267 23.71 -38.81 2.14
N THR A 268 23.47 -40.08 2.49
CA THR A 268 22.10 -40.59 2.74
C THR A 268 21.41 -39.78 3.83
N ARG A 269 22.08 -39.56 4.97
CA ARG A 269 21.52 -38.75 6.06
C ARG A 269 21.19 -37.32 5.64
N LEU A 270 22.06 -36.70 4.83
CA LEU A 270 21.80 -35.35 4.30
C LEU A 270 20.55 -35.32 3.40
N VAL A 271 20.35 -36.34 2.57
CA VAL A 271 19.15 -36.46 1.72
C VAL A 271 17.90 -36.64 2.57
N ASP A 272 17.95 -37.53 3.56
CA ASP A 272 16.82 -37.78 4.48
C ASP A 272 16.45 -36.52 5.26
N ASP A 273 17.45 -35.75 5.73
CA ASP A 273 17.22 -34.47 6.43
C ASP A 273 16.53 -33.43 5.51
N ILE A 274 16.88 -33.39 4.22
CA ILE A 274 16.25 -32.49 3.23
C ILE A 274 14.81 -32.90 2.93
N LEU A 275 14.56 -34.21 2.80
CA LEU A 275 13.22 -34.75 2.58
C LEU A 275 12.32 -34.45 3.78
N TYR A 276 12.82 -34.72 4.99
CA TYR A 276 12.13 -34.42 6.23
C TYR A 276 11.76 -32.93 6.34
N LEU A 277 12.69 -32.02 6.04
CA LEU A 277 12.43 -30.58 6.05
C LEU A 277 11.37 -30.18 5.00
N SER A 278 11.37 -30.83 3.83
CA SER A 278 10.41 -30.58 2.76
C SER A 278 8.99 -31.05 3.13
N GLU A 279 8.88 -32.20 3.79
CA GLU A 279 7.62 -32.72 4.32
C GLU A 279 7.06 -31.82 5.43
N LEU A 280 7.94 -31.34 6.31
CA LEU A 280 7.58 -30.42 7.39
C LEU A 280 7.07 -29.08 6.86
N GLN A 281 7.68 -28.54 5.80
CA GLN A 281 7.23 -27.30 5.16
C GLN A 281 5.92 -27.42 4.37
N ALA A 282 5.54 -28.64 3.98
CA ALA A 282 4.34 -28.89 3.19
C ALA A 282 3.11 -29.26 4.05
N ASP A 283 3.21 -29.18 5.39
CA ASP A 283 2.20 -29.67 6.34
C ASP A 283 1.76 -31.12 6.06
N ARG A 284 2.66 -31.95 5.50
CA ARG A 284 2.36 -33.35 5.14
C ARG A 284 2.77 -34.36 6.21
N ILE A 285 3.28 -33.89 7.34
CA ILE A 285 3.64 -34.78 8.45
C ILE A 285 2.36 -35.19 9.17
N GLU A 286 1.96 -36.44 9.00
CA GLU A 286 0.98 -37.08 9.86
C GLU A 286 1.65 -37.46 11.19
N TRP A 287 1.07 -36.97 12.30
CA TRP A 287 1.54 -37.26 13.65
C TRP A 287 0.71 -38.39 14.25
N HIS A 288 1.35 -39.45 14.72
CA HIS A 288 0.68 -40.54 15.42
C HIS A 288 0.80 -40.35 16.93
N LEU A 289 0.05 -39.38 17.46
CA LEU A 289 0.06 -39.05 18.88
C LEU A 289 -0.66 -40.11 19.71
N VAL A 290 0.10 -40.82 20.54
CA VAL A 290 -0.41 -41.83 21.47
C VAL A 290 0.23 -41.66 22.85
N GLU A 291 -0.31 -42.34 23.85
CA GLU A 291 0.33 -42.43 25.16
C GLU A 291 1.60 -43.30 25.04
N THR A 292 2.76 -42.73 25.35
CA THR A 292 4.08 -43.32 25.09
C THR A 292 4.98 -43.27 26.31
N ASP A 293 5.82 -44.29 26.45
CA ASP A 293 6.79 -44.41 27.54
C ASP A 293 8.15 -43.85 27.11
N ILE A 294 8.54 -42.72 27.70
CA ILE A 294 9.81 -42.03 27.41
C ILE A 294 11.03 -42.83 27.88
N LEU A 295 10.90 -43.65 28.93
CA LEU A 295 11.98 -44.54 29.36
C LEU A 295 12.22 -45.62 28.33
N LYS A 296 11.14 -46.17 27.75
CA LYS A 296 11.24 -47.12 26.65
C LYS A 296 11.93 -46.51 25.43
N MET A 297 11.54 -45.31 25.01
CA MET A 297 12.16 -44.58 23.89
C MET A 297 13.67 -44.35 24.11
N ALA A 298 14.05 -43.83 25.28
CA ALA A 298 15.45 -43.57 25.61
C ALA A 298 16.27 -44.86 25.66
N THR A 299 15.69 -45.94 26.19
CA THR A 299 16.34 -47.25 26.28
C THR A 299 16.56 -47.86 24.90
N GLU A 300 15.58 -47.80 24.00
CA GLU A 300 15.72 -48.25 22.61
C GLU A 300 16.79 -47.44 21.85
N ALA A 301 16.78 -46.12 22.00
CA ALA A 301 17.76 -45.24 21.36
C ALA A 301 19.20 -45.48 21.86
N VAL A 302 19.38 -45.79 23.16
CA VAL A 302 20.69 -46.13 23.74
C VAL A 302 21.15 -47.52 23.28
N ASN A 303 20.30 -48.53 23.36
CA ASN A 303 20.63 -49.89 22.95
C ASN A 303 21.09 -49.97 21.49
N ALA A 304 20.42 -49.22 20.60
CA ALA A 304 20.79 -49.14 19.19
C ALA A 304 22.21 -48.55 18.94
N ARG A 305 22.73 -47.75 19.89
CA ARG A 305 24.01 -47.02 19.78
C ARG A 305 25.12 -47.55 20.66
N GLN A 306 24.83 -48.58 21.47
CA GLN A 306 25.79 -49.22 22.36
C GLN A 306 27.07 -49.65 21.61
N GLY A 307 26.91 -50.24 20.42
CA GLY A 307 28.03 -50.70 19.59
C GLY A 307 28.90 -49.57 19.06
N LEU A 308 28.29 -48.44 18.66
CA LEU A 308 29.00 -47.26 18.17
C LEU A 308 29.80 -46.58 19.29
N ALA A 309 29.20 -46.45 20.47
CA ALA A 309 29.90 -45.92 21.66
C ALA A 309 31.08 -46.81 22.05
N LEU A 310 30.89 -48.14 22.05
CA LEU A 310 31.94 -49.11 22.38
C LEU A 310 33.11 -49.06 21.40
N GLN A 311 32.84 -48.90 20.10
CA GLN A 311 33.89 -48.73 19.08
C GLN A 311 34.76 -47.49 19.33
N LYS A 312 34.21 -46.44 19.94
CA LYS A 312 34.94 -45.23 20.33
C LYS A 312 35.53 -45.30 21.75
N GLY A 313 35.40 -46.43 22.44
CA GLY A 313 35.85 -46.60 23.83
C GLY A 313 35.02 -45.82 24.86
N LEU A 314 33.80 -45.41 24.52
CA LEU A 314 32.92 -44.65 25.39
C LEU A 314 31.92 -45.55 26.12
N THR A 315 31.59 -45.18 27.35
CA THR A 315 30.50 -45.84 28.10
C THR A 315 29.18 -45.12 27.84
N LEU A 316 28.15 -45.81 27.35
CA LEU A 316 26.81 -45.25 27.14
C LEU A 316 25.81 -45.88 28.13
N THR A 317 25.14 -45.06 28.94
CA THR A 317 24.22 -45.52 29.99
C THR A 317 22.92 -44.72 30.02
N VAL A 318 21.83 -45.39 30.40
CA VAL A 318 20.55 -44.75 30.74
C VAL A 318 20.45 -44.62 32.25
N ASP A 319 20.06 -43.45 32.74
CA ASP A 319 19.72 -43.23 34.14
C ASP A 319 18.21 -43.21 34.32
N SER A 320 17.69 -44.32 34.85
CA SER A 320 16.26 -44.55 35.09
C SER A 320 15.83 -44.23 36.52
N ARG A 321 16.51 -43.30 37.20
CA ARG A 321 16.26 -43.00 38.63
C ARG A 321 14.89 -42.39 38.95
N ALA A 322 14.12 -41.95 37.95
CA ALA A 322 12.77 -41.42 38.12
C ALA A 322 11.73 -42.27 37.39
N ALA A 323 10.62 -42.59 38.07
CA ALA A 323 9.41 -43.06 37.40
C ALA A 323 8.87 -41.90 36.54
N SER A 324 8.93 -42.04 35.22
CA SER A 324 8.44 -41.00 34.32
C SER A 324 6.96 -41.25 34.01
N PRO A 325 6.07 -40.26 34.14
CA PRO A 325 4.70 -40.39 33.68
C PRO A 325 4.69 -40.63 32.17
N PRO A 326 3.73 -41.41 31.64
CA PRO A 326 3.58 -41.56 30.20
C PRO A 326 3.34 -40.19 29.56
N ILE A 327 3.95 -39.96 28.40
CA ILE A 327 3.81 -38.71 27.63
C ILE A 327 2.92 -38.93 26.42
N TYR A 328 2.21 -37.88 26.01
CA TYR A 328 1.43 -37.90 24.78
C TYR A 328 2.29 -37.44 23.61
N GLY A 329 2.61 -38.33 22.68
CA GLY A 329 3.58 -38.07 21.62
C GLY A 329 3.64 -39.15 20.55
N ASP A 330 4.42 -38.88 19.51
CA ASP A 330 4.73 -39.83 18.45
C ASP A 330 6.02 -40.59 18.83
N PHE A 331 5.87 -41.89 19.11
CA PHE A 331 6.94 -42.73 19.65
C PHE A 331 8.17 -42.76 18.74
N ASP A 332 7.96 -42.98 17.44
CA ASP A 332 9.05 -43.16 16.48
C ASP A 332 9.80 -41.83 16.30
N ARG A 333 9.08 -40.73 16.13
CA ARG A 333 9.69 -39.40 15.94
C ARG A 333 10.45 -38.90 17.16
N LEU A 334 9.93 -39.14 18.37
CA LEU A 334 10.62 -38.76 19.60
C LEU A 334 11.85 -39.64 19.84
N THR A 335 11.77 -40.93 19.51
CA THR A 335 12.92 -41.83 19.54
C THR A 335 14.01 -41.38 18.56
N ASP A 336 13.64 -40.88 17.38
CA ASP A 336 14.56 -40.28 16.40
C ASP A 336 15.25 -38.99 16.91
N VAL A 337 14.54 -38.17 17.68
CA VAL A 337 15.13 -36.97 18.31
C VAL A 337 16.18 -37.37 19.35
N ILE A 338 15.83 -38.28 20.27
CA ILE A 338 16.77 -38.78 21.30
C ILE A 338 17.99 -39.42 20.63
N SER A 339 17.74 -40.22 19.60
CA SER A 339 18.71 -40.84 18.72
C SER A 339 19.74 -39.84 18.17
N ARG A 340 19.28 -38.74 17.56
CA ARG A 340 20.15 -37.69 17.02
C ARG A 340 20.97 -36.97 18.10
N LEU A 341 20.42 -36.80 19.31
CA LEU A 341 21.15 -36.21 20.44
C LEU A 341 22.27 -37.14 20.91
N ILE A 342 22.02 -38.45 21.01
CA ILE A 342 23.04 -39.43 21.37
C ILE A 342 24.14 -39.50 20.29
N ASP A 343 23.78 -39.46 19.00
CA ASP A 343 24.76 -39.42 17.90
C ASP A 343 25.69 -38.21 18.01
N ASN A 344 25.14 -37.04 18.37
CA ASN A 344 25.95 -35.85 18.66
C ASN A 344 26.85 -36.05 19.90
N ALA A 345 26.32 -36.62 20.99
CA ALA A 345 27.10 -36.88 22.19
C ALA A 345 28.28 -37.84 21.93
N ILE A 346 28.06 -38.91 21.15
CA ILE A 346 29.11 -39.85 20.73
C ILE A 346 30.12 -39.16 19.82
N LYS A 347 29.67 -38.31 18.89
CA LYS A 347 30.56 -37.58 17.98
C LYS A 347 31.52 -36.66 18.72
N PHE A 348 31.05 -35.89 19.71
CA PHE A 348 31.83 -34.84 20.36
C PHE A 348 32.51 -35.25 21.67
N THR A 349 32.12 -36.36 22.31
CA THR A 349 32.83 -36.88 23.48
C THR A 349 34.10 -37.61 23.04
N ILE A 350 35.26 -37.20 23.54
CA ILE A 350 36.57 -37.77 23.16
C ILE A 350 36.89 -39.02 23.99
N GLU A 351 36.77 -38.93 25.32
CA GLU A 351 36.98 -40.01 26.27
C GLU A 351 35.95 -39.91 27.42
N GLY A 352 35.62 -41.03 28.06
CA GLY A 352 34.74 -41.07 29.22
C GLY A 352 33.37 -41.73 28.97
N ALA A 353 32.31 -41.10 29.45
CA ALA A 353 30.96 -41.67 29.46
C ALA A 353 29.89 -40.67 29.02
N ILE A 354 28.85 -41.19 28.38
CA ILE A 354 27.63 -40.50 28.00
C ILE A 354 26.50 -41.12 28.82
N LYS A 355 25.69 -40.25 29.42
CA LYS A 355 24.60 -40.64 30.29
C LYS A 355 23.34 -39.95 29.81
N VAL A 356 22.32 -40.74 29.47
CA VAL A 356 20.99 -40.26 29.08
C VAL A 356 20.11 -40.36 30.30
N GLY A 357 19.68 -39.21 30.83
CA GLY A 357 18.85 -39.17 32.03
C GLY A 357 17.43 -38.72 31.72
N ILE A 358 16.49 -39.19 32.54
CA ILE A 358 15.08 -38.79 32.47
C ILE A 358 14.70 -38.17 33.80
N THR A 359 14.07 -37.00 33.76
CA THR A 359 13.50 -36.34 34.93
C THR A 359 12.07 -35.89 34.65
N SER A 360 11.24 -35.90 35.68
CA SER A 360 9.91 -35.28 35.65
C SER A 360 9.97 -33.95 36.38
N GLU A 361 9.56 -32.87 35.74
CA GLU A 361 9.42 -31.56 36.38
C GLU A 361 7.98 -31.09 36.18
N GLN A 362 7.19 -31.09 37.26
CA GLN A 362 5.75 -30.83 37.24
C GLN A 362 4.98 -31.80 36.31
N ASP A 363 4.33 -31.28 35.27
CA ASP A 363 3.55 -32.01 34.25
C ASP A 363 4.39 -32.39 33.00
N ASN A 364 5.70 -32.11 32.99
CA ASN A 364 6.57 -32.37 31.84
C ASN A 364 7.60 -33.47 32.16
N ALA A 365 7.89 -34.30 31.16
CA ALA A 365 9.05 -35.20 31.17
C ALA A 365 10.18 -34.61 30.33
N CYS A 366 11.40 -34.63 30.87
CA CYS A 366 12.60 -34.09 30.23
C CYS A 366 13.66 -35.19 30.08
N VAL A 367 14.33 -35.22 28.92
CA VAL A 367 15.51 -36.06 28.64
C VAL A 367 16.74 -35.14 28.62
N TYR A 368 17.81 -35.52 29.32
CA TYR A 368 19.06 -34.76 29.40
C TYR A 368 20.30 -35.60 29.10
#